data_AF-S4PDU3-F1
#
_entry.id   AF-S4PDU3-F1
#
_cell.length_a   1.000
_cell.length_b   1.000
_cell.length_c   1.000
_cell.angle_alpha   90.00
_cell.angle_beta   90.00
_cell.angle_gamma   90.00
#
_symmetry.space_group_name_H-M   'P 1'
#
loop_
_entity.id
_entity.type
_entity.pdbx_description
1 polymer ?
#
loop_
_entity_poly.entity_id
_entity_poly.type
_entity_poly.pdbx_seq_one_letter_code
_entity_poly.pdbx_strand_id
1 'polypeptide(L)'
;ETVRGAVSADQTLPTLLLGCAGGTVVAAARVPLEMVTSSFTAEKWLSCLLPIFKASTLPATGDRSVLTHAEMTDTKVSLINCEQLVQDAMRVAIKYAQAHYRHAGGSAKDRQVEEDRQHDRV
;
A
#
# COMPACT_ATOMS: atom_id res chain seq x y z
N GLU A 1 -7.35 -13.04 17.22
CA GLU A 1 -5.93 -12.65 17.29
C GLU A 1 -5.78 -11.20 16.87
N THR A 2 -5.11 -10.38 17.67
CA THR A 2 -4.85 -8.97 17.37
C THR A 2 -3.41 -8.85 16.91
N VAL A 3 -3.20 -8.65 15.61
CA VAL A 3 -1.85 -8.39 15.06
C VAL A 3 -1.42 -6.98 15.52
N ARG A 4 -0.49 -6.91 16.47
CA ARG A 4 0.18 -5.66 16.87
C ARG A 4 1.57 -5.62 16.22
N GLY A 5 1.69 -4.83 15.15
CA GLY A 5 3.00 -4.43 14.64
C GLY A 5 3.64 -3.41 15.58
N ALA A 6 4.84 -3.68 16.08
CA ALA A 6 5.63 -2.72 16.85
C ALA A 6 6.25 -1.70 15.87
N VAL A 7 5.59 -0.56 15.69
CA VAL A 7 6.17 0.60 14.99
C VAL A 7 6.73 1.52 16.07
N SER A 8 8.01 1.88 15.95
CA SER A 8 8.67 2.84 16.85
C SER A 8 7.87 4.14 16.88
N ALA A 9 7.62 4.69 18.07
CA ALA A 9 6.66 5.79 18.28
C ALA A 9 7.02 7.11 17.57
N ASP A 10 8.25 7.24 17.07
CA ASP A 10 8.78 8.47 16.46
C ASP A 10 8.73 8.51 14.92
N GLN A 11 8.29 7.45 14.24
CA GLN A 11 8.15 7.46 12.78
C GLN A 11 6.77 6.98 12.36
N THR A 12 5.90 7.94 12.05
CA THR A 12 4.68 7.70 11.30
C THR A 12 5.06 7.17 9.92
N LEU A 13 4.77 5.89 9.66
CA LEU A 13 5.02 5.24 8.38
C LEU A 13 3.79 5.36 7.46
N PRO A 14 3.97 5.37 6.12
CA PRO A 14 2.86 5.34 5.20
C PRO A 14 2.20 3.97 5.32
N THR A 15 0.87 3.95 5.43
CA THR A 15 0.10 2.74 5.72
C THR A 15 -1.01 2.60 4.70
N LEU A 16 -1.15 1.40 4.14
CA LEU A 16 -2.31 1.00 3.35
C LEU A 16 -2.98 -0.19 4.04
N LEU A 17 -4.27 -0.06 4.31
CA LEU A 17 -5.11 -1.08 4.92
C LEU A 17 -6.06 -1.64 3.85
N LEU A 18 -6.17 -2.96 3.81
CA LEU A 18 -7.08 -3.70 2.93
C LEU A 18 -7.83 -4.72 3.77
N GLY A 19 -9.16 -4.67 3.75
CA GLY A 19 -10.02 -5.63 4.43
C GLY A 19 -10.92 -6.36 3.44
N CYS A 20 -11.05 -7.68 3.56
CA CYS A 20 -12.08 -8.46 2.87
C CYS A 20 -12.94 -9.17 3.93
N ALA A 21 -14.22 -8.85 4.00
CA ALA A 21 -15.18 -9.46 4.92
C ALA A 21 -16.53 -9.70 4.23
N GLY A 22 -17.05 -10.93 4.32
CA GLY A 22 -18.35 -11.28 3.74
C GLY A 22 -18.48 -10.95 2.25
N GLY A 23 -17.40 -11.15 1.47
CA GLY A 23 -17.36 -10.82 0.04
C GLY A 23 -17.38 -9.33 -0.26
N THR A 24 -17.05 -8.49 0.71
CA THR A 24 -16.91 -7.03 0.55
C THR A 24 -15.48 -6.64 0.83
N VAL A 25 -14.87 -5.91 -0.09
CA VAL A 25 -13.51 -5.38 0.04
C VAL A 25 -13.56 -3.89 0.29
N VAL A 26 -12.77 -3.44 1.26
CA VAL A 26 -12.56 -2.04 1.63
C VAL A 26 -11.07 -1.75 1.67
N ALA A 27 -10.66 -0.55 1.27
CA ALA A 27 -9.26 -0.15 1.31
C ALA A 27 -9.12 1.32 1.72
N ALA A 28 -8.08 1.62 2.47
CA ALA A 28 -7.74 2.98 2.86
C ALA A 28 -6.22 3.17 2.85
N ALA A 29 -5.75 4.33 2.39
CA ALA A 29 -4.35 4.70 2.38
C ALA A 29 -4.15 5.95 3.24
N ARG A 30 -3.03 5.96 3.98
CA ARG A 30 -2.55 7.09 4.77
C ARG A 30 -1.09 7.34 4.47
N VAL A 31 -0.78 8.58 4.14
CA VAL A 31 0.59 9.04 3.90
C VAL A 31 0.85 10.21 4.85
N PRO A 32 1.83 10.10 5.76
CA PRO A 32 2.25 11.21 6.61
C PRO A 32 2.62 12.43 5.78
N LEU A 33 2.29 13.64 6.26
CA LEU A 33 2.41 14.87 5.48
C LEU A 33 3.86 15.11 5.02
N GLU A 34 4.83 14.80 5.88
CA GLU A 34 6.27 14.88 5.64
C GLU A 34 6.77 13.92 4.54
N MET A 35 5.98 12.92 4.19
CA MET A 35 6.28 11.92 3.16
C MET A 35 5.51 12.15 1.86
N VAL A 36 4.55 13.08 1.85
CA VAL A 36 3.79 13.42 0.66
C VAL A 36 4.72 14.06 -0.37
N THR A 37 4.67 13.53 -1.58
CA THR A 37 5.33 14.15 -2.74
C THR A 37 4.34 14.26 -3.89
N SER A 38 4.73 14.96 -4.96
CA SER A 38 3.91 15.01 -6.18
C SER A 38 3.64 13.63 -6.77
N SER A 39 4.49 12.63 -6.52
CA SER A 39 4.35 11.27 -7.03
C SER A 39 3.91 10.25 -5.98
N PHE A 40 3.96 10.58 -4.69
CA PHE A 40 3.55 9.71 -3.59
C PHE A 40 2.54 10.43 -2.71
N THR A 41 1.26 10.23 -3.02
CA THR A 41 0.11 10.70 -2.23
C THR A 41 -0.75 9.50 -1.84
N ALA A 42 -1.60 9.65 -0.82
CA ALA A 42 -2.54 8.61 -0.43
C ALA A 42 -3.47 8.21 -1.58
N GLU A 43 -4.01 9.20 -2.30
CA GLU A 43 -4.84 8.96 -3.49
C GLU A 43 -4.09 8.18 -4.57
N LYS A 44 -2.87 8.60 -4.94
CA LYS A 44 -2.12 7.95 -6.01
C LYS A 44 -1.69 6.53 -5.63
N TRP A 45 -1.32 6.32 -4.37
CA TRP A 45 -1.01 4.99 -3.88
C TRP A 45 -2.24 4.08 -3.89
N LEU A 46 -3.40 4.57 -3.42
CA LEU A 46 -4.65 3.82 -3.46
C LEU A 46 -5.11 3.55 -4.91
N SER A 47 -4.85 4.47 -5.83
CA SER A 47 -5.31 4.39 -7.22
C SER A 47 -4.85 3.13 -7.95
N CYS A 48 -3.71 2.54 -7.56
CA CYS A 48 -3.20 1.33 -8.20
C CYS A 48 -4.00 0.06 -7.84
N LEU A 49 -4.85 0.10 -6.80
CA LEU A 49 -5.75 -1.00 -6.43
C LEU A 49 -7.10 -0.92 -7.16
N LEU A 50 -7.56 0.29 -7.50
CA LEU A 50 -8.93 0.52 -8.01
C LEU A 50 -9.30 -0.35 -9.22
N PRO A 51 -8.42 -0.54 -10.24
CA PRO A 51 -8.75 -1.37 -11.39
C PRO A 51 -8.96 -2.85 -11.06
N ILE A 52 -8.33 -3.37 -9.99
CA ILE A 52 -8.44 -4.77 -9.57
C ILE A 52 -9.86 -5.06 -9.08
N PHE A 53 -10.42 -4.11 -8.33
CA PHE A 53 -11.76 -4.25 -7.75
C PHE A 53 -12.84 -3.60 -8.62
N LYS A 54 -12.48 -2.84 -9.67
CA LYS A 54 -13.42 -1.97 -10.43
C LYS A 54 -14.10 -0.94 -9.52
N ALA A 55 -13.34 -0.42 -8.56
CA ALA A 55 -13.80 0.51 -7.55
C ALA A 55 -13.45 1.96 -7.92
N SER A 56 -13.95 2.91 -7.13
CA SER A 56 -13.54 4.31 -7.19
C SER A 56 -13.05 4.79 -5.81
N THR A 57 -12.33 5.91 -5.81
CA THR A 57 -11.96 6.61 -4.57
C THR A 57 -13.20 7.33 -4.02
N LEU A 58 -13.41 7.22 -2.71
CA LEU A 58 -14.39 8.03 -2.01
C LEU A 58 -13.97 9.51 -1.99
N PRO A 59 -14.92 10.45 -2.04
CA PRO A 59 -14.60 11.87 -1.93
C PRO A 59 -13.97 12.18 -0.57
N ALA A 60 -13.13 13.21 -0.53
CA ALA A 60 -12.60 13.72 0.73
C ALA A 60 -13.75 14.12 1.66
N THR A 61 -13.72 13.64 2.90
CA THR A 61 -14.72 13.93 3.93
C THR A 61 -14.09 14.74 5.06
N GLY A 62 -14.72 15.87 5.41
CA GLY A 62 -14.27 16.76 6.48
C GLY A 62 -12.86 17.32 6.24
N ASP A 63 -12.03 17.32 7.28
CA ASP A 63 -10.65 17.86 7.27
C ASP A 63 -9.61 16.93 6.62
N ARG A 64 -10.04 15.80 6.02
CA ARG A 64 -9.12 14.81 5.43
C ARG A 64 -8.74 15.22 4.01
N SER A 65 -7.46 15.54 3.81
CA SER A 65 -6.90 15.81 2.48
C SER A 65 -6.65 14.52 1.70
N VAL A 66 -7.02 14.50 0.41
CA VAL A 66 -6.71 13.39 -0.53
C VAL A 66 -5.21 13.09 -0.64
N LEU A 67 -4.37 14.06 -0.26
CA LEU A 67 -2.92 13.90 -0.27
C LEU A 67 -2.44 12.95 0.83
N THR A 68 -3.02 13.05 2.02
CA THR A 68 -2.60 12.31 3.22
C THR A 68 -3.55 11.18 3.57
N HIS A 69 -4.76 11.18 3.01
CA HIS A 69 -5.79 10.19 3.29
C HIS A 69 -6.65 9.91 2.05
N ALA A 70 -6.84 8.64 1.70
CA ALA A 70 -7.76 8.22 0.64
C ALA A 70 -8.47 6.92 1.03
N GLU A 71 -9.73 6.76 0.60
CA GLU A 71 -10.53 5.57 0.85
C GLU A 71 -11.14 5.07 -0.46
N MET A 72 -11.34 3.76 -0.58
CA MET A 72 -11.97 3.12 -1.73
C MET A 72 -13.44 2.84 -1.41
N THR A 73 -14.32 2.92 -2.41
CA THR A 73 -15.71 2.46 -2.28
C THR A 73 -15.78 0.98 -1.93
N ASP A 74 -16.68 0.63 -1.01
CA ASP A 74 -17.00 -0.76 -0.67
C ASP A 74 -17.34 -1.55 -1.94
N THR A 75 -16.60 -2.64 -2.16
CA THR A 75 -16.71 -3.38 -3.42
C THR A 75 -17.05 -4.84 -3.18
N LYS A 76 -18.12 -5.31 -3.85
CA LYS A 76 -18.52 -6.73 -3.80
C LYS A 76 -17.62 -7.56 -4.71
N VAL A 77 -17.08 -8.64 -4.14
CA VAL A 77 -16.28 -9.64 -4.84
C VAL A 77 -16.84 -11.02 -4.60
N SER A 78 -16.54 -11.97 -5.49
CA SER A 78 -16.90 -13.36 -5.25
C SER A 78 -16.03 -13.93 -4.13
N LEU A 79 -16.60 -14.76 -3.26
CA LEU A 79 -15.82 -15.47 -2.25
C LEU A 79 -14.80 -16.44 -2.88
N ILE A 80 -15.07 -16.90 -4.11
CA ILE A 80 -14.17 -17.79 -4.86
C ILE A 80 -12.88 -17.08 -5.26
N ASN A 81 -12.92 -15.76 -5.49
CA ASN A 81 -11.78 -14.98 -5.99
C ASN A 81 -11.24 -13.93 -5.02
N CYS A 82 -11.86 -13.71 -3.84
CA CYS A 82 -11.41 -12.68 -2.90
C CYS A 82 -9.91 -12.82 -2.56
N GLU A 83 -9.43 -14.03 -2.25
CA GLU A 83 -8.02 -14.22 -1.87
C GLU A 83 -7.06 -13.79 -2.98
N GLN A 84 -7.29 -14.26 -4.22
CA GLN A 84 -6.46 -13.91 -5.36
C GLN A 84 -6.46 -12.40 -5.61
N LEU A 85 -7.64 -11.75 -5.58
CA LEU A 85 -7.76 -10.31 -5.77
C LEU A 85 -7.03 -9.51 -4.68
N VAL A 86 -7.12 -9.95 -3.42
CA VAL A 86 -6.42 -9.34 -2.29
C VAL A 86 -4.91 -9.48 -2.44
N GLN A 87 -4.41 -10.65 -2.82
CA GLN A 87 -2.99 -10.88 -3.05
C GLN A 87 -2.45 -10.02 -4.20
N ASP A 88 -3.19 -9.91 -5.29
CA ASP A 88 -2.83 -9.07 -6.44
C ASP A 88 -2.79 -7.58 -6.05
N ALA A 89 -3.78 -7.12 -5.27
CA ALA A 89 -3.83 -5.77 -4.75
C ALA A 89 -2.64 -5.45 -3.83
N MET A 90 -2.30 -6.34 -2.90
CA MET A 90 -1.13 -6.18 -2.03
C MET A 90 0.16 -6.12 -2.86
N ARG A 91 0.33 -6.99 -3.86
CA ARG A 91 1.53 -7.00 -4.71
C ARG A 91 1.72 -5.67 -5.44
N VAL A 92 0.66 -5.13 -6.04
CA VAL A 92 0.71 -3.85 -6.75
C VAL A 92 0.95 -2.69 -5.78
N ALA A 93 0.28 -2.68 -4.62
CA ALA A 93 0.46 -1.66 -3.59
C ALA A 93 1.91 -1.61 -3.07
N ILE A 94 2.51 -2.76 -2.79
CA ILE A 94 3.91 -2.87 -2.34
C ILE A 94 4.86 -2.37 -3.42
N LYS A 95 4.66 -2.81 -4.67
CA LYS A 95 5.49 -2.38 -5.80
C LYS A 95 5.43 -0.86 -6.01
N TYR A 96 4.24 -0.29 -5.91
CA TYR A 96 4.05 1.16 -5.98
C TYR A 96 4.79 1.87 -4.84
N ALA A 97 4.60 1.42 -3.60
CA ALA A 97 5.28 1.99 -2.44
C ALA A 97 6.80 1.93 -2.62
N GLN A 98 7.38 0.80 -3.02
CA GLN A 98 8.83 0.66 -3.23
C GLN A 98 9.38 1.57 -4.34
N ALA A 99 8.61 1.81 -5.41
CA ALA A 99 9.03 2.65 -6.52
C ALA A 99 9.02 4.15 -6.16
N HIS A 100 8.14 4.56 -5.24
CA HIS A 100 7.85 5.96 -4.95
C HIS A 100 8.31 6.41 -3.56
N TYR A 101 8.47 5.48 -2.62
CA TYR A 101 9.01 5.74 -1.30
C TYR A 101 10.53 5.67 -1.32
N ARG A 102 11.18 6.82 -1.17
CA ARG A 102 12.61 6.87 -0.91
C ARG A 102 12.83 6.79 0.59
N HIS A 103 13.26 5.63 1.07
CA HIS A 103 13.74 5.48 2.45
C HIS A 103 14.85 6.51 2.68
N ALA A 104 14.64 7.46 3.58
CA ALA A 104 15.67 8.44 3.97
C ALA A 104 16.86 7.81 4.73
N GLY A 105 16.99 6.47 4.76
CA GLY A 105 18.01 5.79 5.57
C GLY A 105 18.41 4.37 5.16
N GLY A 106 18.06 3.88 3.97
CA GLY A 106 18.45 2.50 3.61
C GLY A 106 18.14 2.13 2.17
N SER A 107 19.06 2.36 1.24
CA SER A 107 18.99 1.80 -0.13
C SER A 107 20.35 1.84 -0.83
N ALA A 108 21.40 1.38 -0.14
CA ALA A 108 22.67 1.03 -0.78
C ALA A 108 23.11 -0.42 -0.48
N LYS A 109 22.59 -1.07 0.58
CA LYS A 109 23.06 -2.40 0.99
C LYS A 109 22.21 -3.59 0.49
N ASP A 110 20.92 -3.41 0.21
CA ASP A 110 20.08 -4.53 -0.25
C ASP A 110 20.31 -4.93 -1.71
N ARG A 111 20.92 -4.06 -2.54
CA ARG A 111 21.27 -4.41 -3.93
C ARG A 111 22.50 -5.32 -4.04
N GLN A 112 23.37 -5.37 -3.04
CA GLN A 112 24.59 -6.20 -3.10
C GLN A 112 24.34 -7.68 -2.76
N VAL A 113 23.26 -8.01 -2.03
CA VAL A 113 23.02 -9.40 -1.62
C VAL A 113 22.52 -10.29 -2.77
N GLU A 114 21.96 -9.68 -3.83
CA GLU A 114 21.44 -10.42 -4.98
C GLU A 114 22.52 -10.70 -6.04
N GLU A 115 23.54 -9.84 -6.18
CA GLU A 115 24.68 -10.07 -7.08
C GLU A 115 25.70 -11.08 -6.52
N ASP A 116 25.87 -11.16 -5.19
CA ASP A 116 26.88 -12.05 -4.58
C ASP A 116 26.45 -13.53 -4.58
N ARG A 117 25.16 -13.82 -4.80
CA ARG A 117 24.65 -15.20 -4.93
C ARG A 117 24.77 -15.79 -6.33
N GLN A 118 25.09 -14.97 -7.33
CA GLN A 118 25.27 -15.44 -8.71
C GLN A 118 26.72 -15.84 -9.03
N HIS A 119 27.70 -15.50 -8.20
CA HIS A 119 29.11 -15.87 -8.40
C HIS A 119 29.53 -17.22 -7.78
N ASP A 120 28.69 -17.85 -6.95
CA ASP A 120 29.02 -19.10 -6.23
C ASP A 120 28.48 -20.38 -6.91
N ARG A 121 28.09 -20.30 -8.19
CA ARG A 121 27.61 -21.45 -8.98
C ARG A 121 28.37 -21.62 -10.30
N VAL A 122 29.70 -21.67 -10.21
CA VAL A 122 30.57 -22.17 -11.29
C VAL A 122 31.46 -23.27 -10.76
#